data_AF-A0A7C3DX44-F1
#
_entry.id   AF-A0A7C3DX44-F1
#
_cell.length_a   1.000
_cell.length_b   1.000
_cell.length_c   1.000
_cell.angle_alpha   90.00
_cell.angle_beta   90.00
_cell.angle_gamma   90.00
#
_symmetry.space_group_name_H-M   'P 1'
#
loop_
_entity.id
_entity.type
_entity.pdbx_description
1 polymer ?
#
loop_
_entity_poly.entity_id
_entity_poly.type
_entity_poly.pdbx_seq_one_letter_code
_entity_poly.pdbx_strand_id
1 'polypeptide(L)'
;MSREKFLWSEDEATTAQSPSHFLRGPCVELAELASLHEMTGGNCPVFLEEARRIYGKPRKLNLNTETGASWQDALAMHRMTGSPGYLERARFGADQMLRDEVENLPRDFETTPALRDKQAAFYTDYGPRWFDLFELYEASQDQKYLKAAATAARQMLLWLRSNPMAPPGLITVNRGGRVPGVFDWRRKTASERVPFDSTMEAPEQRIPAWRTSLAGLPPEQGYTYGNGPIMLTHHAAWLLRLAHLANEPLFADAAYNAVLGRYANFPGYYFTSLETDIYQRPDYPLRPYEEFKYNALFYNHIWPHIALIADFLISDAWYRSRGEVSFPSAYAPGYAYLISKVYGHKPGTVYGHPDVAPWLPRGGVRLSDIKANWLLGVGQDDLWVILMNTSRQLRTVRAELDAGVIPWNADGRYPLRVYPGAVNAGMLEEGAFTVSLKPGGLAAVRISGLRANPGFQRRLALAPPIRKGYWRKETGEKSLGVLTAMILQAVPEYADFYLYSSATEKDAERLRLHYTFDGKSAAVEDASYPFEFSLRLNGPKREITFWVEAVQSGGAAVRSAPFE
;
A
#
# COMPACT_ATOMS: atom_id res chain seq x y z
N MET A 1 -14.04 -3.93 -5.02
CA MET A 1 -14.74 -4.54 -6.18
C MET A 1 -16.20 -4.13 -6.29
N SER A 2 -17.02 -4.14 -5.25
CA SER A 2 -18.47 -3.81 -5.38
C SER A 2 -18.82 -2.33 -5.18
N ARG A 3 -18.13 -1.63 -4.27
CA ARG A 3 -18.42 -0.23 -3.91
C ARG A 3 -18.15 0.69 -5.10
N GLU A 4 -18.93 1.77 -5.23
CA GLU A 4 -18.74 2.80 -6.27
C GLU A 4 -17.60 3.78 -5.93
N LYS A 5 -17.43 4.12 -4.65
CA LYS A 5 -16.43 5.09 -4.13
C LYS A 5 -15.65 4.55 -2.94
N PHE A 6 -14.51 5.18 -2.63
CA PHE A 6 -13.65 4.80 -1.51
C PHE A 6 -14.35 5.07 -0.18
N LEU A 7 -15.02 6.22 -0.09
CA LEU A 7 -15.92 6.52 1.01
C LEU A 7 -17.30 5.96 0.67
N TRP A 8 -17.83 5.15 1.58
CA TRP A 8 -19.12 4.50 1.43
C TRP A 8 -19.95 4.62 2.71
N SER A 9 -21.26 4.71 2.58
CA SER A 9 -22.22 4.83 3.69
C SER A 9 -23.51 4.05 3.41
N GLU A 10 -24.00 3.31 4.40
CA GLU A 10 -25.34 2.70 4.38
C GLU A 10 -26.43 3.75 4.43
N ASP A 11 -26.17 4.89 5.09
CA ASP A 11 -27.14 5.98 5.18
C ASP A 11 -26.87 7.01 4.08
N GLU A 12 -27.82 7.13 3.14
CA GLU A 12 -27.80 8.15 2.07
C GLU A 12 -27.82 9.60 2.60
N ALA A 13 -28.30 9.83 3.83
CA ALA A 13 -28.26 11.16 4.45
C ALA A 13 -26.84 11.61 4.81
N THR A 14 -25.88 10.67 4.86
CA THR A 14 -24.46 10.99 5.09
C THR A 14 -23.86 11.59 3.82
N THR A 15 -23.72 12.92 3.81
CA THR A 15 -23.21 13.68 2.66
C THR A 15 -21.79 14.24 2.84
N ALA A 16 -21.29 14.24 4.08
CA ALA A 16 -19.97 14.77 4.41
C ALA A 16 -18.87 13.97 3.68
N GLN A 17 -18.00 14.67 2.94
CA GLN A 17 -16.96 14.07 2.07
C GLN A 17 -17.50 13.24 0.89
N SER A 18 -18.78 13.40 0.54
CA SER A 18 -19.37 12.80 -0.67
C SER A 18 -19.20 11.27 -0.80
N PRO A 19 -19.52 10.48 0.24
CA PRO A 19 -19.52 9.03 0.13
C PRO A 19 -20.55 8.57 -0.89
N SER A 20 -20.38 7.35 -1.40
CA SER A 20 -21.44 6.69 -2.17
C SER A 20 -22.22 5.73 -1.29
N HIS A 21 -23.51 5.59 -1.58
CA HIS A 21 -24.32 4.52 -1.04
C HIS A 21 -24.31 3.29 -1.96
N PHE A 22 -23.97 3.43 -3.25
CA PHE A 22 -24.24 2.44 -4.29
C PHE A 22 -23.14 1.38 -4.50
N LEU A 23 -23.57 0.18 -4.90
CA LEU A 23 -22.71 -0.93 -5.34
C LEU A 23 -22.49 -0.95 -6.87
N ARG A 24 -21.96 0.15 -7.43
CA ARG A 24 -21.69 0.31 -8.87
C ARG A 24 -20.22 0.14 -9.27
N GLY A 25 -19.45 -0.55 -8.43
CA GLY A 25 -18.01 -0.69 -8.55
C GLY A 25 -17.50 -1.27 -9.89
N PRO A 26 -16.16 -1.35 -10.03
CA PRO A 26 -15.23 -1.36 -8.92
C PRO A 26 -14.71 0.03 -8.55
N CYS A 27 -14.75 0.31 -7.25
CA CYS A 27 -13.97 1.38 -6.65
C CYS A 27 -12.50 0.97 -6.57
N VAL A 28 -11.80 1.11 -7.70
CA VAL A 28 -10.37 0.84 -7.86
C VAL A 28 -9.82 1.66 -9.02
N GLU A 29 -8.55 2.01 -8.96
CA GLU A 29 -7.85 2.52 -10.14
C GLU A 29 -7.46 1.41 -11.10
N LEU A 30 -7.29 1.74 -12.39
CA LEU A 30 -6.89 0.75 -13.40
C LEU A 30 -5.53 0.12 -13.07
N ALA A 31 -4.62 0.91 -12.52
CA ALA A 31 -3.32 0.45 -12.05
C ALA A 31 -3.44 -0.56 -10.88
N GLU A 32 -4.45 -0.45 -10.01
CA GLU A 32 -4.69 -1.45 -8.96
C GLU A 32 -5.16 -2.78 -9.55
N LEU A 33 -6.06 -2.74 -10.54
CA LEU A 33 -6.47 -3.94 -11.27
C LEU A 33 -5.29 -4.58 -12.00
N ALA A 34 -4.40 -3.77 -12.59
CA ALA A 34 -3.20 -4.26 -13.22
C ALA A 34 -2.26 -4.97 -12.24
N SER A 35 -2.09 -4.39 -11.04
CA SER A 35 -1.29 -4.98 -9.98
C SER A 35 -1.91 -6.26 -9.44
N LEU A 36 -3.23 -6.31 -9.21
CA LEU A 36 -3.92 -7.54 -8.79
C LEU A 36 -3.86 -8.64 -9.86
N HIS A 37 -3.98 -8.28 -11.13
CA HIS A 37 -3.78 -9.19 -12.24
C HIS A 37 -2.36 -9.74 -12.26
N GLU A 38 -1.34 -8.91 -12.09
CA GLU A 38 0.04 -9.35 -12.02
C GLU A 38 0.31 -10.24 -10.79
N MET A 39 -0.20 -9.84 -9.63
CA MET A 39 0.01 -10.56 -8.37
C MET A 39 -0.64 -11.95 -8.36
N THR A 40 -1.72 -12.13 -9.12
CA THR A 40 -2.37 -13.42 -9.32
C THR A 40 -1.81 -14.19 -10.52
N GLY A 41 -0.73 -13.71 -11.16
CA GLY A 41 -0.14 -14.35 -12.34
C GLY A 41 -1.06 -14.35 -13.56
N GLY A 42 -2.05 -13.47 -13.61
CA GLY A 42 -3.09 -13.44 -14.63
C GLY A 42 -4.15 -14.54 -14.50
N ASN A 43 -4.15 -15.28 -13.39
CA ASN A 43 -5.04 -16.43 -13.18
C ASN A 43 -6.47 -16.04 -12.80
N CYS A 44 -6.70 -14.80 -12.37
CA CYS A 44 -8.02 -14.28 -12.01
C CYS A 44 -8.55 -13.36 -13.12
N PRO A 45 -9.45 -13.83 -14.01
CA PRO A 45 -9.88 -13.07 -15.19
C PRO A 45 -10.64 -11.78 -14.84
N VAL A 46 -11.27 -11.73 -13.65
CA VAL A 46 -12.04 -10.56 -13.18
C VAL A 46 -11.28 -9.26 -13.28
N PHE A 47 -9.98 -9.24 -12.99
CA PHE A 47 -9.23 -7.99 -12.99
C PHE A 47 -9.10 -7.39 -14.40
N LEU A 48 -8.79 -8.22 -15.40
CA LEU A 48 -8.69 -7.79 -16.79
C LEU A 48 -10.06 -7.45 -17.38
N GLU A 49 -11.09 -8.22 -17.06
CA GLU A 49 -12.46 -7.95 -17.52
C GLU A 49 -13.00 -6.63 -16.96
N GLU A 50 -12.81 -6.37 -15.67
CA GLU A 50 -13.18 -5.08 -15.07
C GLU A 50 -12.35 -3.93 -15.64
N ALA A 51 -11.05 -4.12 -15.86
CA ALA A 51 -10.20 -3.10 -16.48
C ALA A 51 -10.69 -2.75 -17.89
N ARG A 52 -11.03 -3.76 -18.71
CA ARG A 52 -11.64 -3.55 -20.04
C ARG A 52 -12.95 -2.79 -19.97
N ARG A 53 -13.80 -3.13 -18.99
CA ARG A 53 -15.13 -2.50 -18.83
C ARG A 53 -15.03 -1.01 -18.51
N ILE A 54 -14.04 -0.61 -17.71
CA ILE A 54 -13.92 0.77 -17.22
C ILE A 54 -12.83 1.59 -17.94
N TYR A 55 -11.99 0.98 -18.77
CA TYR A 55 -10.99 1.68 -19.58
C TYR A 55 -11.63 2.76 -20.46
N GLY A 56 -11.00 3.94 -20.50
CA GLY A 56 -11.44 5.08 -21.31
C GLY A 56 -12.68 5.80 -20.77
N LYS A 57 -13.13 5.49 -19.55
CA LYS A 57 -14.28 6.14 -18.92
C LYS A 57 -13.84 6.98 -17.71
N PRO A 58 -14.33 8.23 -17.58
CA PRO A 58 -14.12 9.01 -16.38
C PRO A 58 -14.85 8.38 -15.19
N ARG A 59 -14.27 8.52 -14.00
CA ARG A 59 -14.73 7.93 -12.74
C ARG A 59 -14.55 8.95 -11.61
N LYS A 60 -15.30 8.78 -10.52
CA LYS A 60 -15.18 9.62 -9.30
C LYS A 60 -15.04 8.75 -8.09
N LEU A 61 -13.81 8.28 -7.83
CA LEU A 61 -13.53 7.28 -6.79
C LEU A 61 -13.33 7.89 -5.40
N ASN A 62 -12.65 9.03 -5.34
CA ASN A 62 -12.40 9.79 -4.12
C ASN A 62 -13.14 11.11 -4.17
N LEU A 63 -13.94 11.41 -3.14
CA LEU A 63 -14.77 12.62 -3.10
C LEU A 63 -15.56 12.77 -4.43
N ASN A 64 -15.44 13.91 -5.12
CA ASN A 64 -15.96 14.12 -6.48
C ASN A 64 -14.86 14.39 -7.52
N THR A 65 -13.61 14.06 -7.19
CA THR A 65 -12.45 14.16 -8.08
C THR A 65 -12.60 13.23 -9.27
N GLU A 66 -12.47 13.78 -10.48
CA GLU A 66 -12.50 12.99 -11.71
C GLU A 66 -11.15 12.31 -11.97
N THR A 67 -11.20 11.01 -12.29
CA THR A 67 -10.06 10.16 -12.64
C THR A 67 -10.40 9.28 -13.85
N GLY A 68 -9.42 8.57 -14.38
CA GLY A 68 -9.56 7.67 -15.54
C GLY A 68 -9.54 8.38 -16.89
N ALA A 69 -9.69 7.58 -17.96
CA ALA A 69 -9.49 8.03 -19.35
C ALA A 69 -8.13 8.72 -19.56
N SER A 70 -7.13 8.31 -18.79
CA SER A 70 -5.83 8.95 -18.66
C SER A 70 -4.73 8.14 -19.36
N TRP A 71 -3.52 8.70 -19.44
CA TRP A 71 -2.37 7.96 -19.95
C TRP A 71 -1.92 6.87 -18.96
N GLN A 72 -2.18 7.04 -17.66
CA GLN A 72 -1.96 6.04 -16.62
C GLN A 72 -2.85 4.81 -16.84
N ASP A 73 -4.11 5.00 -17.26
CA ASP A 73 -5.02 3.91 -17.63
C ASP A 73 -4.45 3.11 -18.81
N ALA A 74 -3.84 3.78 -19.80
CA ALA A 74 -3.17 3.10 -20.90
C ALA A 74 -1.94 2.32 -20.43
N LEU A 75 -1.13 2.86 -19.50
CA LEU A 75 -0.01 2.13 -18.91
C LEU A 75 -0.47 0.89 -18.13
N ALA A 76 -1.55 1.00 -17.36
CA ALA A 76 -2.15 -0.13 -16.66
C ALA A 76 -2.62 -1.23 -17.64
N MET A 77 -3.30 -0.85 -18.73
CA MET A 77 -3.70 -1.80 -19.78
C MET A 77 -2.49 -2.46 -20.46
N HIS A 78 -1.41 -1.72 -20.69
CA HIS A 78 -0.17 -2.30 -21.22
C HIS A 78 0.38 -3.37 -20.27
N ARG A 79 0.43 -3.13 -18.96
CA ARG A 79 0.92 -4.10 -17.97
C ARG A 79 0.10 -5.38 -17.92
N MET A 80 -1.21 -5.28 -18.12
CA MET A 80 -2.09 -6.45 -18.09
C MET A 80 -2.07 -7.26 -19.39
N THR A 81 -1.89 -6.59 -20.53
CA THR A 81 -2.08 -7.20 -21.86
C THR A 81 -0.77 -7.42 -22.63
N GLY A 82 0.33 -6.78 -22.21
CA GLY A 82 1.58 -6.72 -22.95
C GLY A 82 1.50 -5.96 -24.28
N SER A 83 0.36 -5.34 -24.61
CA SER A 83 0.17 -4.74 -25.95
C SER A 83 0.98 -3.44 -26.10
N PRO A 84 1.81 -3.32 -27.15
CA PRO A 84 2.63 -2.13 -27.38
C PRO A 84 1.77 -0.90 -27.73
N GLY A 85 0.58 -1.09 -28.31
CA GLY A 85 -0.32 0.02 -28.64
C GLY A 85 -0.89 0.73 -27.40
N TYR A 86 -0.96 0.06 -26.25
CA TYR A 86 -1.28 0.74 -24.98
C TYR A 86 -0.09 1.52 -24.43
N LEU A 87 1.14 1.00 -24.57
CA LEU A 87 2.34 1.72 -24.16
C LEU A 87 2.53 3.00 -24.97
N GLU A 88 2.37 2.95 -26.29
CA GLU A 88 2.46 4.15 -27.13
C GLU A 88 1.41 5.20 -26.78
N ARG A 89 0.18 4.79 -26.42
CA ARG A 89 -0.84 5.72 -25.92
C ARG A 89 -0.46 6.34 -24.59
N ALA A 90 0.11 5.56 -23.67
CA ALA A 90 0.60 6.07 -22.40
C ALA A 90 1.72 7.11 -22.61
N ARG A 91 2.67 6.80 -23.49
CA ARG A 91 3.77 7.70 -23.86
C ARG A 91 3.26 8.99 -24.49
N PHE A 92 2.33 8.91 -25.42
CA PHE A 92 1.75 10.08 -26.07
C PHE A 92 1.09 11.04 -25.07
N GLY A 93 0.24 10.51 -24.17
CA GLY A 93 -0.44 11.33 -23.18
C GLY A 93 0.51 11.88 -22.10
N ALA A 94 1.52 11.10 -21.68
CA ALA A 94 2.56 11.60 -20.78
C ALA A 94 3.40 12.71 -21.44
N ASP A 95 3.75 12.57 -22.72
CA ASP A 95 4.52 13.59 -23.46
C ASP A 95 3.72 14.89 -23.61
N GLN A 96 2.40 14.80 -23.78
CA GLN A 96 1.53 15.98 -23.76
C GLN A 96 1.53 16.65 -22.38
N MET A 97 1.34 15.88 -21.31
CA MET A 97 1.40 16.40 -19.94
C MET A 97 2.76 17.06 -19.65
N LEU A 98 3.89 16.46 -20.07
CA LEU A 98 5.21 17.05 -19.87
C LEU A 98 5.37 18.38 -20.61
N ARG A 99 4.89 18.48 -21.85
CA ARG A 99 4.88 19.76 -22.59
C ARG A 99 4.06 20.83 -21.87
N ASP A 100 2.91 20.45 -21.31
CA ASP A 100 1.92 21.37 -20.74
C ASP A 100 2.21 21.76 -19.27
N GLU A 101 2.94 20.91 -18.53
CA GLU A 101 3.13 21.09 -17.07
C GLU A 101 4.61 21.25 -16.65
N VAL A 102 5.56 20.75 -17.45
CA VAL A 102 6.99 20.75 -17.10
C VAL A 102 7.78 21.69 -18.00
N GLU A 103 7.60 21.60 -19.32
CA GLU A 103 8.33 22.43 -20.28
C GLU A 103 7.72 23.83 -20.38
N ASN A 104 6.39 23.92 -20.49
CA ASN A 104 5.66 25.18 -20.47
C ASN A 104 4.94 25.33 -19.14
N LEU A 105 5.59 26.00 -18.17
CA LEU A 105 4.94 26.23 -16.88
C LEU A 105 3.60 26.97 -17.08
N PRO A 106 2.52 26.51 -16.40
CA PRO A 106 1.22 27.15 -16.45
C PRO A 106 1.35 28.63 -16.07
N ARG A 107 0.64 29.48 -16.81
CA ARG A 107 0.62 30.94 -16.57
C ARG A 107 -0.63 31.42 -15.85
N ASP A 108 -1.51 30.49 -15.49
CA ASP A 108 -2.77 30.73 -14.78
C ASP A 108 -3.00 29.64 -13.72
N PHE A 109 -4.08 29.80 -12.96
CA PHE A 109 -4.50 28.84 -11.92
C PHE A 109 -5.71 28.00 -12.33
N GLU A 110 -6.03 27.88 -13.62
CA GLU A 110 -7.26 27.25 -14.11
C GLU A 110 -7.00 26.14 -15.13
N THR A 111 -5.82 26.09 -15.74
CA THR A 111 -5.53 25.23 -16.89
C THR A 111 -4.85 23.91 -16.58
N THR A 112 -4.24 23.70 -15.41
CA THR A 112 -3.67 22.38 -15.07
C THR A 112 -4.69 21.44 -14.45
N PRO A 113 -4.62 20.11 -14.71
CA PRO A 113 -5.50 19.11 -14.10
C PRO A 113 -5.55 19.21 -12.57
N ALA A 114 -4.41 19.48 -11.93
CA ALA A 114 -4.25 19.73 -10.50
C ALA A 114 -5.07 20.91 -9.96
N LEU A 115 -5.37 21.90 -10.80
CA LEU A 115 -6.08 23.13 -10.44
C LEU A 115 -7.51 23.17 -11.00
N ARG A 116 -7.83 22.33 -11.99
CA ARG A 116 -9.18 22.14 -12.54
C ARG A 116 -10.10 21.44 -11.56
N ASP A 117 -9.59 20.46 -10.84
CA ASP A 117 -10.34 19.82 -9.77
C ASP A 117 -10.15 20.56 -8.45
N LYS A 118 -11.15 21.35 -8.06
CA LYS A 118 -11.16 22.08 -6.78
C LYS A 118 -11.10 21.17 -5.54
N GLN A 119 -11.24 19.86 -5.70
CA GLN A 119 -11.10 18.87 -4.64
C GLN A 119 -9.73 18.15 -4.63
N ALA A 120 -8.90 18.32 -5.66
CA ALA A 120 -7.50 17.91 -5.65
C ALA A 120 -6.70 18.90 -4.81
N ALA A 121 -6.26 18.46 -3.63
CA ALA A 121 -5.68 19.34 -2.63
C ALA A 121 -4.54 18.70 -1.83
N PHE A 122 -4.15 17.47 -2.17
CA PHE A 122 -3.03 16.80 -1.51
C PHE A 122 -1.70 17.37 -1.99
N TYR A 123 -0.68 17.28 -1.15
CA TYR A 123 0.66 17.81 -1.49
C TYR A 123 1.25 17.21 -2.79
N THR A 124 0.79 16.04 -3.21
CA THR A 124 1.17 15.37 -4.47
C THR A 124 0.34 15.80 -5.67
N ASP A 125 -0.77 16.52 -5.47
CA ASP A 125 -1.62 16.97 -6.57
C ASP A 125 -1.08 18.24 -7.22
N TYR A 126 -0.35 19.10 -6.50
CA TYR A 126 0.13 20.39 -6.99
C TYR A 126 1.33 20.34 -7.96
N GLY A 127 1.73 19.16 -8.41
CA GLY A 127 2.85 19.00 -9.34
C GLY A 127 2.64 17.82 -10.29
N PRO A 128 3.58 17.61 -11.23
CA PRO A 128 3.50 16.51 -12.17
C PRO A 128 3.41 15.16 -11.46
N ARG A 129 2.69 14.21 -12.08
CA ARG A 129 2.43 12.85 -11.57
C ARG A 129 3.70 11.97 -11.57
N TRP A 130 4.64 12.28 -10.68
CA TRP A 130 6.02 11.79 -10.75
C TRP A 130 6.20 10.31 -10.37
N PHE A 131 5.31 9.77 -9.54
CA PHE A 131 5.23 8.33 -9.31
C PHE A 131 4.89 7.60 -10.61
N ASP A 132 3.86 8.07 -11.33
CA ASP A 132 3.43 7.47 -12.59
C ASP A 132 4.48 7.67 -13.71
N LEU A 133 5.20 8.79 -13.73
CA LEU A 133 6.33 9.00 -14.64
C LEU A 133 7.46 8.00 -14.38
N PHE A 134 7.74 7.69 -13.12
CA PHE A 134 8.69 6.63 -12.75
C PHE A 134 8.22 5.26 -13.23
N GLU A 135 6.94 4.94 -13.03
CA GLU A 135 6.32 3.70 -13.50
C GLU A 135 6.34 3.57 -15.04
N LEU A 136 6.18 4.69 -15.76
CA LEU A 136 6.30 4.74 -17.22
C LEU A 136 7.76 4.58 -17.68
N TYR A 137 8.72 5.16 -16.94
CA TYR A 137 10.14 4.91 -17.17
C TYR A 137 10.45 3.42 -17.04
N GLU A 138 9.99 2.74 -16.00
CA GLU A 138 10.24 1.30 -15.85
C GLU A 138 9.66 0.48 -17.01
N ALA A 139 8.47 0.85 -17.51
CA ALA A 139 7.83 0.14 -18.62
C ALA A 139 8.47 0.44 -19.99
N SER A 140 8.98 1.66 -20.21
CA SER A 140 9.48 2.11 -21.52
C SER A 140 11.00 2.17 -21.64
N GLN A 141 11.70 2.22 -20.50
CA GLN A 141 13.13 2.53 -20.37
C GLN A 141 13.53 3.90 -20.98
N ASP A 142 12.57 4.77 -21.25
CA ASP A 142 12.80 6.09 -21.85
C ASP A 142 13.25 7.10 -20.77
N GLN A 143 14.51 7.51 -20.85
CA GLN A 143 15.18 8.36 -19.88
C GLN A 143 14.50 9.73 -19.67
N LYS A 144 13.69 10.19 -20.63
CA LYS A 144 12.96 11.45 -20.48
C LYS A 144 11.97 11.41 -19.30
N TYR A 145 11.31 10.28 -19.08
CA TYR A 145 10.35 10.12 -17.98
C TYR A 145 11.04 10.04 -16.63
N LEU A 146 12.22 9.38 -16.55
CA LEU A 146 13.05 9.38 -15.35
C LEU A 146 13.50 10.80 -14.97
N LYS A 147 13.98 11.57 -15.95
CA LYS A 147 14.39 12.97 -15.74
C LYS A 147 13.23 13.83 -15.28
N ALA A 148 12.06 13.69 -15.89
CA ALA A 148 10.86 14.41 -15.49
C ALA A 148 10.40 14.04 -14.08
N ALA A 149 10.39 12.74 -13.73
CA ALA A 149 10.08 12.27 -12.39
C ALA A 149 11.04 12.86 -11.34
N ALA A 150 12.35 12.91 -11.63
CA ALA A 150 13.33 13.54 -10.75
C ALA A 150 13.10 15.05 -10.59
N THR A 151 12.79 15.77 -11.68
CA THR A 151 12.46 17.20 -11.60
C THR A 151 11.24 17.47 -10.72
N ALA A 152 10.16 16.72 -10.93
CA ALA A 152 8.95 16.84 -10.13
C ALA A 152 9.16 16.42 -8.66
N ALA A 153 9.99 15.41 -8.40
CA ALA A 153 10.39 15.04 -7.04
C ALA A 153 11.13 16.18 -6.33
N ARG A 154 12.03 16.92 -7.02
CA ARG A 154 12.67 18.13 -6.44
C ARG A 154 11.66 19.21 -6.09
N GLN A 155 10.65 19.43 -6.93
CA GLN A 155 9.58 20.38 -6.63
C GLN A 155 8.77 19.94 -5.40
N MET A 156 8.47 18.65 -5.26
CA MET A 156 7.81 18.11 -4.07
C MET A 156 8.64 18.35 -2.79
N LEU A 157 9.96 18.26 -2.85
CA LEU A 157 10.81 18.55 -1.68
C LEU A 157 10.63 19.97 -1.12
N LEU A 158 10.21 20.94 -1.94
CA LEU A 158 9.92 22.30 -1.50
C LEU A 158 8.70 22.38 -0.56
N TRP A 159 7.83 21.37 -0.59
CA TRP A 159 6.67 21.26 0.29
C TRP A 159 6.99 20.61 1.64
N LEU A 160 8.17 19.99 1.76
CA LEU A 160 8.58 19.37 3.03
C LEU A 160 8.96 20.46 4.03
N ARG A 161 8.52 20.27 5.27
CA ARG A 161 8.83 21.21 6.35
C ARG A 161 10.34 21.36 6.54
N SER A 162 10.84 22.58 6.53
CA SER A 162 12.28 22.86 6.74
C SER A 162 12.58 23.47 8.11
N ASN A 163 11.57 23.92 8.85
CA ASN A 163 11.72 24.64 10.12
C ASN A 163 10.59 24.35 11.14
N PRO A 164 10.85 24.48 12.45
CA PRO A 164 12.16 24.73 13.05
C PRO A 164 13.06 23.48 13.01
N MET A 165 14.37 23.70 12.92
CA MET A 165 15.35 22.63 13.10
C MET A 165 15.49 22.28 14.57
N ALA A 166 15.68 21.00 14.88
CA ALA A 166 15.87 20.58 16.26
C ALA A 166 17.20 21.13 16.82
N PRO A 167 17.21 21.70 18.05
CA PRO A 167 18.45 22.13 18.68
C PRO A 167 19.36 20.95 19.01
N PRO A 168 20.67 21.16 19.21
CA PRO A 168 21.55 20.11 19.70
C PRO A 168 21.18 19.70 21.13
N GLY A 169 21.37 18.41 21.46
CA GLY A 169 21.22 17.91 22.83
C GLY A 169 19.82 17.43 23.20
N LEU A 170 19.48 17.54 24.49
CA LEU A 170 18.25 17.04 25.08
C LEU A 170 17.25 18.17 25.32
N ILE A 171 15.95 17.90 25.11
CA ILE A 171 14.83 18.77 25.49
C ILE A 171 13.90 18.06 26.47
N THR A 172 13.15 18.84 27.25
CA THR A 172 12.03 18.31 28.05
C THR A 172 10.76 18.31 27.21
N VAL A 173 10.13 17.14 27.07
CA VAL A 173 8.84 16.91 26.41
C VAL A 173 7.74 16.61 27.43
N ASN A 174 6.47 16.73 27.00
CA ASN A 174 5.27 16.54 27.85
C ASN A 174 5.27 17.45 29.09
N ARG A 175 5.71 18.71 28.93
CA ARG A 175 5.88 19.67 30.02
C ARG A 175 4.60 19.85 30.84
N GLY A 176 4.74 19.90 32.15
CA GLY A 176 3.61 19.97 33.08
C GLY A 176 2.79 18.69 33.16
N GLY A 177 3.30 17.56 32.67
CA GLY A 177 2.59 16.27 32.69
C GLY A 177 1.50 16.15 31.62
N ARG A 178 1.48 17.04 30.61
CA ARG A 178 0.35 17.18 29.68
C ARG A 178 0.82 17.29 28.23
N VAL A 179 0.01 16.76 27.33
CA VAL A 179 0.19 16.87 25.88
C VAL A 179 -1.10 17.42 25.27
N PRO A 180 -1.10 18.70 24.83
CA PRO A 180 -2.25 19.29 24.17
C PRO A 180 -2.63 18.49 22.93
N GLY A 181 -3.93 18.40 22.64
CA GLY A 181 -4.38 17.71 21.45
C GLY A 181 -4.44 18.57 20.18
N VAL A 182 -4.52 17.91 19.04
CA VAL A 182 -4.63 18.52 17.71
C VAL A 182 -5.94 19.31 17.56
N PHE A 183 -7.03 18.83 18.16
CA PHE A 183 -8.35 19.45 18.05
C PHE A 183 -8.84 19.94 19.42
N ASP A 184 -9.10 21.23 19.55
CA ASP A 184 -9.74 21.83 20.73
C ASP A 184 -11.28 21.74 20.68
N TRP A 185 -11.81 20.87 19.80
CA TRP A 185 -13.23 20.68 19.56
C TRP A 185 -13.55 19.22 19.22
N ARG A 186 -14.83 18.84 19.39
CA ARG A 186 -15.40 17.60 18.87
C ARG A 186 -16.66 17.88 18.07
N ARG A 187 -16.98 17.01 17.11
CA ARG A 187 -18.27 17.09 16.40
C ARG A 187 -19.39 16.70 17.35
N LYS A 188 -20.42 17.54 17.44
CA LYS A 188 -21.71 17.20 18.07
C LYS A 188 -22.71 16.73 17.01
N THR A 189 -22.64 17.31 15.82
CA THR A 189 -23.37 16.87 14.61
C THR A 189 -22.43 16.94 13.41
N ALA A 190 -22.91 16.64 12.20
CA ALA A 190 -22.12 16.78 10.97
C ALA A 190 -21.58 18.20 10.75
N SER A 191 -22.32 19.23 11.17
CA SER A 191 -22.01 20.65 10.99
C SER A 191 -21.62 21.39 12.27
N GLU A 192 -22.03 20.89 13.45
CA GLU A 192 -21.77 21.55 14.74
C GLU A 192 -20.50 21.01 15.40
N ARG A 193 -19.60 21.93 15.78
CA ARG A 193 -18.42 21.66 16.62
C ARG A 193 -18.64 22.29 17.98
N VAL A 194 -18.30 21.56 19.03
CA VAL A 194 -18.33 22.05 20.41
C VAL A 194 -16.93 21.96 21.02
N PRO A 195 -16.56 22.88 21.93
CA PRO A 195 -15.28 22.80 22.63
C PRO A 195 -15.06 21.44 23.27
N PHE A 196 -13.83 20.93 23.19
CA PHE A 196 -13.46 19.65 23.77
C PHE A 196 -11.99 19.66 24.17
N ASP A 197 -11.71 19.32 25.42
CA ASP A 197 -10.33 19.13 25.88
C ASP A 197 -9.81 17.77 25.41
N SER A 198 -8.97 17.82 24.38
CA SER A 198 -8.25 16.69 23.81
C SER A 198 -6.88 16.47 24.44
N THR A 199 -6.57 17.15 25.55
CA THR A 199 -5.30 16.97 26.26
C THR A 199 -5.17 15.56 26.81
N MET A 200 -3.99 14.98 26.65
CA MET A 200 -3.60 13.71 27.25
C MET A 200 -2.62 13.95 28.41
N GLU A 201 -2.79 13.22 29.50
CA GLU A 201 -1.80 13.19 30.59
C GLU A 201 -0.62 12.29 30.20
N ALA A 202 0.60 12.80 30.32
CA ALA A 202 1.82 12.05 30.07
C ALA A 202 2.99 12.64 30.86
N PRO A 203 3.82 11.80 31.50
CA PRO A 203 4.93 12.30 32.33
C PRO A 203 5.95 13.05 31.50
N GLU A 204 6.55 14.08 32.12
CA GLU A 204 7.70 14.79 31.57
C GLU A 204 8.87 13.83 31.29
N GLN A 205 9.55 14.04 30.17
CA GLN A 205 10.73 13.26 29.82
C GLN A 205 11.81 14.13 29.21
N ARG A 206 13.08 13.75 29.39
CA ARG A 206 14.22 14.35 28.69
C ARG A 206 14.67 13.44 27.57
N ILE A 207 14.53 13.90 26.33
CA ILE A 207 14.89 13.14 25.13
C ILE A 207 15.75 13.96 24.16
N PRO A 208 16.53 13.33 23.27
CA PRO A 208 17.23 14.04 22.21
C PRO A 208 16.25 14.86 21.35
N ALA A 209 16.54 16.14 21.14
CA ALA A 209 15.61 17.06 20.48
C ALA A 209 15.25 16.65 19.05
N TRP A 210 16.18 16.00 18.34
CA TRP A 210 15.94 15.53 16.97
C TRP A 210 14.76 14.56 16.89
N ARG A 211 14.43 13.84 17.97
CA ARG A 211 13.34 12.86 17.99
C ARG A 211 12.00 13.51 17.70
N THR A 212 11.74 14.73 18.19
CA THR A 212 10.45 15.42 17.95
C THR A 212 10.49 16.40 16.79
N SER A 213 11.60 16.48 16.06
CA SER A 213 11.71 17.32 14.87
C SER A 213 10.59 16.96 13.90
N LEU A 214 9.97 17.94 13.25
CA LEU A 214 9.03 17.69 12.16
C LEU A 214 9.61 18.05 10.78
N ALA A 215 10.90 18.39 10.72
CA ALA A 215 11.57 18.73 9.47
C ALA A 215 11.63 17.51 8.54
N GLY A 216 11.36 17.70 7.25
CA GLY A 216 11.29 16.66 6.22
C GLY A 216 9.93 15.97 6.11
N LEU A 217 8.93 16.35 6.91
CA LEU A 217 7.57 15.80 6.79
C LEU A 217 6.69 16.70 5.92
N PRO A 218 5.81 16.11 5.08
CA PRO A 218 4.89 16.86 4.23
C PRO A 218 3.64 17.29 5.02
N PRO A 219 2.93 18.35 4.57
CA PRO A 219 1.54 18.53 4.95
C PRO A 219 0.67 17.45 4.28
N GLU A 220 -0.56 17.28 4.76
CA GLU A 220 -1.53 16.42 4.06
C GLU A 220 -2.17 17.19 2.88
N GLN A 221 -2.85 18.30 3.18
CA GLN A 221 -3.52 19.18 2.23
C GLN A 221 -3.39 20.65 2.65
N GLY A 222 -3.70 21.58 1.75
CA GLY A 222 -3.64 23.02 2.04
C GLY A 222 -4.52 23.45 3.22
N TYR A 223 -5.75 22.93 3.34
CA TYR A 223 -6.67 23.33 4.43
C TYR A 223 -6.46 22.55 5.74
N THR A 224 -5.68 21.47 5.75
CA THR A 224 -5.31 20.73 6.96
C THR A 224 -3.91 21.07 7.46
N TYR A 225 -3.23 22.02 6.81
CA TYR A 225 -1.89 22.48 7.18
C TYR A 225 -1.78 22.89 8.66
N GLY A 226 -2.83 23.50 9.21
CA GLY A 226 -2.91 23.89 10.63
C GLY A 226 -2.88 22.71 11.62
N ASN A 227 -3.23 21.49 11.17
CA ASN A 227 -3.18 20.26 11.98
C ASN A 227 -1.77 19.65 12.01
N GLY A 228 -0.77 20.33 11.45
CA GLY A 228 0.61 19.86 11.39
C GLY A 228 0.88 18.88 10.24
N PRO A 229 2.14 18.46 10.08
CA PRO A 229 2.52 17.54 9.02
C PRO A 229 2.04 16.11 9.34
N ILE A 230 2.23 15.20 8.39
CA ILE A 230 1.85 13.79 8.49
C ILE A 230 3.08 12.88 8.40
N MET A 231 2.96 11.67 8.95
CA MET A 231 4.02 10.64 8.92
C MET A 231 3.77 9.51 7.90
N LEU A 232 2.72 9.63 7.08
CA LEU A 232 2.47 8.78 5.91
C LEU A 232 3.34 9.25 4.72
N THR A 233 4.65 9.17 4.90
CA THR A 233 5.69 9.63 3.97
C THR A 233 5.93 8.64 2.81
N HIS A 234 4.87 8.31 2.07
CA HIS A 234 4.90 7.36 0.95
C HIS A 234 5.93 7.69 -0.14
N HIS A 235 6.28 8.97 -0.29
CA HIS A 235 7.32 9.42 -1.22
C HIS A 235 8.72 8.84 -0.91
N ALA A 236 9.01 8.41 0.31
CA ALA A 236 10.36 8.04 0.74
C ALA A 236 10.96 6.88 -0.08
N ALA A 237 10.19 5.81 -0.31
CA ALA A 237 10.67 4.65 -1.08
C ALA A 237 11.00 5.02 -2.55
N TRP A 238 10.19 5.89 -3.14
CA TRP A 238 10.40 6.39 -4.50
C TRP A 238 11.62 7.29 -4.61
N LEU A 239 11.85 8.14 -3.61
CA LEU A 239 13.05 8.96 -3.54
C LEU A 239 14.31 8.09 -3.44
N LEU A 240 14.30 6.96 -2.72
CA LEU A 240 15.45 6.04 -2.71
C LEU A 240 15.74 5.46 -4.10
N ARG A 241 14.70 5.08 -4.85
CA ARG A 241 14.87 4.58 -6.22
C ARG A 241 15.40 5.66 -7.16
N LEU A 242 14.83 6.86 -7.09
CA LEU A 242 15.29 8.02 -7.85
C LEU A 242 16.72 8.44 -7.46
N ALA A 243 17.11 8.34 -6.18
CA ALA A 243 18.44 8.70 -5.72
C ALA A 243 19.52 7.89 -6.47
N HIS A 244 19.26 6.59 -6.67
CA HIS A 244 20.14 5.73 -7.46
C HIS A 244 20.08 6.07 -8.95
N LEU A 245 18.88 6.06 -9.54
CA LEU A 245 18.69 6.15 -11.00
C LEU A 245 19.02 7.52 -11.57
N ALA A 246 18.73 8.59 -10.84
CA ALA A 246 19.05 9.96 -11.21
C ALA A 246 20.37 10.46 -10.61
N ASN A 247 21.10 9.62 -9.86
CA ASN A 247 22.33 9.97 -9.15
C ASN A 247 22.18 11.24 -8.28
N GLU A 248 21.15 11.27 -7.44
CA GLU A 248 20.76 12.43 -6.63
C GLU A 248 20.78 12.09 -5.13
N PRO A 249 21.89 12.35 -4.41
CA PRO A 249 22.02 12.02 -2.99
C PRO A 249 21.00 12.72 -2.09
N LEU A 250 20.54 13.91 -2.46
CA LEU A 250 19.54 14.66 -1.70
C LEU A 250 18.24 13.88 -1.53
N PHE A 251 17.85 13.10 -2.53
CA PHE A 251 16.65 12.25 -2.45
C PHE A 251 16.79 11.17 -1.39
N ALA A 252 17.96 10.54 -1.28
CA ALA A 252 18.22 9.56 -0.23
C ALA A 252 18.17 10.21 1.16
N ASP A 253 18.81 11.37 1.33
CA ASP A 253 18.78 12.12 2.59
C ASP A 253 17.33 12.49 3.01
N ALA A 254 16.52 12.97 2.07
CA ALA A 254 15.11 13.29 2.30
C ALA A 254 14.30 12.03 2.67
N ALA A 255 14.49 10.91 1.95
CA ALA A 255 13.82 9.65 2.24
C ALA A 255 14.13 9.11 3.64
N TYR A 256 15.42 9.06 4.01
CA TYR A 256 15.84 8.60 5.33
C TYR A 256 15.31 9.51 6.44
N ASN A 257 15.36 10.83 6.24
CA ASN A 257 14.84 11.78 7.20
C ASN A 257 13.32 11.64 7.42
N ALA A 258 12.57 11.22 6.40
CA ALA A 258 11.12 11.05 6.45
C ALA A 258 10.66 9.77 7.18
N VAL A 259 11.54 8.79 7.41
CA VAL A 259 11.16 7.47 7.98
C VAL A 259 12.00 7.08 9.20
N LEU A 260 13.33 7.19 9.13
CA LEU A 260 14.20 6.61 10.16
C LEU A 260 14.05 7.32 11.51
N GLY A 261 13.82 6.53 12.56
CA GLY A 261 13.72 7.02 13.94
C GLY A 261 12.46 7.83 14.26
N ARG A 262 11.47 7.87 13.35
CA ARG A 262 10.23 8.64 13.51
C ARG A 262 9.21 7.96 14.41
N TYR A 263 9.15 6.63 14.35
CA TYR A 263 8.15 5.84 15.07
C TYR A 263 8.61 4.38 15.22
N ALA A 264 8.11 3.70 16.24
CA ALA A 264 8.31 2.26 16.44
C ALA A 264 7.07 1.43 16.07
N ASN A 265 5.93 2.08 15.84
CA ASN A 265 4.66 1.49 15.45
C ASN A 265 3.81 2.57 14.74
N PHE A 266 2.56 2.27 14.33
CA PHE A 266 1.70 3.25 13.66
C PHE A 266 1.51 4.52 14.54
N PRO A 267 2.01 5.70 14.12
CA PRO A 267 2.11 6.89 14.98
C PRO A 267 0.81 7.69 15.08
N GLY A 268 -0.26 7.22 14.47
CA GLY A 268 -1.49 7.97 14.27
C GLY A 268 -1.34 9.03 13.16
N TYR A 269 -2.13 10.09 13.28
CA TYR A 269 -2.34 11.07 12.22
C TYR A 269 -2.48 12.49 12.79
N TYR A 270 -2.04 13.48 12.01
CA TYR A 270 -1.84 14.88 12.42
C TYR A 270 -0.94 15.07 13.64
N PHE A 271 -0.02 16.03 13.55
CA PHE A 271 1.02 16.21 14.56
C PHE A 271 1.25 17.71 14.82
N THR A 272 0.45 18.31 15.70
CA THR A 272 0.63 19.70 16.15
C THR A 272 1.56 19.81 17.36
N SER A 273 1.60 18.78 18.20
CA SER A 273 2.38 18.77 19.45
C SER A 273 3.85 18.46 19.18
N LEU A 274 4.65 19.53 18.98
CA LEU A 274 6.09 19.49 18.71
C LEU A 274 6.94 18.92 19.87
N GLU A 275 6.33 18.71 21.04
CA GLU A 275 7.01 18.38 22.30
C GLU A 275 6.45 17.11 22.95
N THR A 276 6.25 16.04 22.17
CA THR A 276 5.89 14.72 22.71
C THR A 276 6.61 13.57 22.01
N ASP A 277 6.87 12.50 22.76
CA ASP A 277 7.45 11.25 22.28
C ASP A 277 6.43 10.11 22.19
N ILE A 278 5.17 10.36 22.55
CA ILE A 278 4.13 9.32 22.71
C ILE A 278 3.93 8.52 21.42
N TYR A 279 3.74 9.17 20.27
CA TYR A 279 3.56 8.50 18.97
C TYR A 279 4.75 7.63 18.54
N GLN A 280 5.93 7.82 19.15
CA GLN A 280 7.13 7.08 18.78
C GLN A 280 7.20 5.72 19.46
N ARG A 281 6.39 5.49 20.48
CA ARG A 281 6.51 4.32 21.34
C ARG A 281 5.87 3.09 20.69
N PRO A 282 6.43 1.90 20.90
CA PRO A 282 5.93 0.68 20.26
C PRO A 282 4.53 0.29 20.75
N ASP A 283 4.19 0.64 21.99
CA ASP A 283 2.89 0.39 22.62
C ASP A 283 1.84 1.44 22.25
N TYR A 284 2.21 2.51 21.53
CA TYR A 284 1.30 3.61 21.23
C TYR A 284 0.00 3.15 20.59
N PRO A 285 -0.06 2.43 19.45
CA PRO A 285 -1.36 2.05 18.88
C PRO A 285 -2.01 0.84 19.58
N LEU A 286 -1.45 0.36 20.69
CA LEU A 286 -1.93 -0.83 21.43
C LEU A 286 -2.69 -0.48 22.72
N ARG A 287 -2.71 0.79 23.13
CA ARG A 287 -3.48 1.22 24.31
C ARG A 287 -4.97 1.38 23.97
N PRO A 288 -5.86 1.48 24.99
CA PRO A 288 -7.28 1.77 24.77
C PRO A 288 -7.49 3.08 24.00
N TYR A 289 -8.47 3.10 23.11
CA TYR A 289 -8.75 4.26 22.26
C TYR A 289 -9.04 5.53 23.06
N GLU A 290 -9.69 5.39 24.22
CA GLU A 290 -10.05 6.46 25.13
C GLU A 290 -8.83 7.16 25.77
N GLU A 291 -7.67 6.51 25.77
CA GLU A 291 -6.41 7.09 26.25
C GLU A 291 -5.73 8.00 25.21
N PHE A 292 -6.06 7.88 23.91
CA PHE A 292 -5.51 8.71 22.85
C PHE A 292 -6.40 9.91 22.55
N LYS A 293 -6.15 11.00 23.25
CA LYS A 293 -6.90 12.24 23.02
C LYS A 293 -6.12 13.24 22.17
N TYR A 294 -4.79 13.17 22.18
CA TYR A 294 -3.98 14.28 21.69
C TYR A 294 -3.78 14.33 20.16
N ASN A 295 -3.95 13.22 19.42
CA ASN A 295 -3.83 13.21 17.95
C ASN A 295 -4.95 12.38 17.32
N ALA A 296 -5.01 12.34 15.99
CA ALA A 296 -6.05 11.60 15.27
C ALA A 296 -5.63 10.15 14.98
N LEU A 297 -6.58 9.21 15.03
CA LEU A 297 -6.38 7.83 14.60
C LEU A 297 -7.38 7.49 13.49
N PHE A 298 -6.84 7.25 12.30
CA PHE A 298 -7.60 6.81 11.13
C PHE A 298 -7.20 5.37 10.82
N TYR A 299 -8.04 4.41 11.22
CA TYR A 299 -7.74 2.97 11.09
C TYR A 299 -7.50 2.52 9.65
N ASN A 300 -8.14 3.19 8.69
CA ASN A 300 -7.90 2.97 7.27
C ASN A 300 -6.46 3.31 6.82
N HIS A 301 -5.69 4.09 7.58
CA HIS A 301 -4.29 4.41 7.28
C HIS A 301 -3.28 3.35 7.77
N ILE A 302 -3.69 2.35 8.54
CA ILE A 302 -2.78 1.31 9.04
C ILE A 302 -2.22 0.48 7.87
N TRP A 303 -3.07 0.08 6.92
CA TRP A 303 -2.64 -0.68 5.74
C TRP A 303 -1.70 0.10 4.82
N PRO A 304 -2.01 1.36 4.44
CA PRO A 304 -1.05 2.25 3.79
C PRO A 304 0.27 2.38 4.54
N HIS A 305 0.25 2.51 5.86
CA HIS A 305 1.48 2.59 6.64
C HIS A 305 2.31 1.30 6.56
N ILE A 306 1.69 0.13 6.59
CA ILE A 306 2.37 -1.15 6.37
C ILE A 306 3.01 -1.17 4.97
N ALA A 307 2.27 -0.75 3.93
CA ALA A 307 2.78 -0.67 2.57
C ALA A 307 3.98 0.28 2.45
N LEU A 308 3.91 1.46 3.07
CA LEU A 308 5.00 2.44 3.14
C LEU A 308 6.27 1.81 3.71
N ILE A 309 6.18 1.15 4.87
CA ILE A 309 7.35 0.59 5.56
C ILE A 309 7.95 -0.57 4.78
N ALA A 310 7.11 -1.47 4.26
CA ALA A 310 7.58 -2.58 3.45
C ALA A 310 8.30 -2.08 2.18
N ASP A 311 7.71 -1.08 1.51
CA ASP A 311 8.28 -0.50 0.31
C ASP A 311 9.61 0.24 0.59
N PHE A 312 9.65 1.03 1.66
CA PHE A 312 10.86 1.71 2.09
C PHE A 312 11.98 0.71 2.40
N LEU A 313 11.69 -0.34 3.16
CA LEU A 313 12.68 -1.34 3.57
C LEU A 313 13.28 -2.09 2.37
N ILE A 314 12.45 -2.48 1.41
CA ILE A 314 12.91 -3.17 0.19
C ILE A 314 13.65 -2.19 -0.73
N SER A 315 13.17 -0.96 -0.88
CA SER A 315 13.84 0.08 -1.67
C SER A 315 15.18 0.49 -1.06
N ASP A 316 15.33 0.46 0.27
CA ASP A 316 16.59 0.70 0.97
C ASP A 316 17.63 -0.37 0.63
N ALA A 317 17.21 -1.65 0.65
CA ALA A 317 18.08 -2.76 0.25
C ALA A 317 18.51 -2.63 -1.22
N TRP A 318 17.58 -2.28 -2.10
CA TRP A 318 17.85 -2.05 -3.52
C TRP A 318 18.80 -0.86 -3.74
N TYR A 319 18.58 0.26 -3.06
CA TYR A 319 19.42 1.46 -3.15
C TYR A 319 20.86 1.20 -2.68
N ARG A 320 21.03 0.62 -1.49
CA ARG A 320 22.36 0.35 -0.92
C ARG A 320 23.14 -0.72 -1.69
N SER A 321 22.42 -1.68 -2.27
CA SER A 321 23.01 -2.75 -3.08
C SER A 321 23.27 -2.33 -4.53
N ARG A 322 22.80 -1.16 -4.97
CA ARG A 322 22.83 -0.71 -6.37
C ARG A 322 22.11 -1.68 -7.31
N GLY A 323 20.98 -2.21 -6.86
CA GLY A 323 20.17 -3.17 -7.61
C GLY A 323 20.59 -4.63 -7.50
N GLU A 324 21.66 -4.95 -6.78
CA GLU A 324 22.06 -6.36 -6.56
C GLU A 324 21.07 -7.11 -5.66
N VAL A 325 20.36 -6.42 -4.77
CA VAL A 325 19.18 -6.93 -4.08
C VAL A 325 17.96 -6.33 -4.77
N SER A 326 17.24 -7.14 -5.56
CA SER A 326 16.13 -6.67 -6.39
C SER A 326 14.97 -7.63 -6.34
N PHE A 327 13.80 -7.13 -5.93
CA PHE A 327 12.56 -7.90 -5.88
C PHE A 327 11.51 -7.24 -6.79
N PRO A 328 10.82 -8.02 -7.65
CA PRO A 328 9.74 -7.50 -8.47
C PRO A 328 8.62 -6.88 -7.61
N SER A 329 8.06 -5.79 -8.10
CA SER A 329 7.03 -5.00 -7.44
C SER A 329 5.80 -4.84 -8.31
N ALA A 330 4.62 -4.74 -7.71
CA ALA A 330 3.42 -4.22 -8.35
C ALA A 330 3.12 -2.80 -7.85
N TYR A 331 2.49 -1.97 -8.69
CA TYR A 331 2.19 -0.56 -8.38
C TYR A 331 0.84 -0.41 -7.68
N ALA A 332 0.86 0.10 -6.45
CA ALA A 332 -0.35 0.40 -5.69
C ALA A 332 -0.55 1.93 -5.67
N PRO A 333 -1.37 2.51 -6.57
CA PRO A 333 -1.68 3.93 -6.52
C PRO A 333 -2.43 4.31 -5.23
N GLY A 334 -3.18 3.39 -4.63
CA GLY A 334 -3.93 3.67 -3.41
C GLY A 334 -4.93 4.82 -3.57
N TYR A 335 -5.32 5.43 -2.45
CA TYR A 335 -6.12 6.66 -2.44
C TYR A 335 -5.27 7.85 -1.99
N ALA A 336 -5.62 9.04 -2.46
CA ALA A 336 -4.89 10.27 -2.17
C ALA A 336 -3.40 10.17 -2.55
N TYR A 337 -2.50 10.44 -1.60
CA TYR A 337 -1.04 10.41 -1.78
C TYR A 337 -0.42 9.07 -1.32
N LEU A 338 -1.23 8.07 -0.96
CA LEU A 338 -0.81 6.83 -0.31
C LEU A 338 -0.28 5.78 -1.29
N ILE A 339 0.64 6.23 -2.15
CA ILE A 339 1.14 5.51 -3.33
C ILE A 339 2.39 4.70 -2.95
N SER A 340 2.37 3.39 -3.18
CA SER A 340 3.49 2.50 -2.84
C SER A 340 3.74 1.44 -3.90
N LYS A 341 4.89 0.78 -3.82
CA LYS A 341 5.10 -0.52 -4.43
C LYS A 341 4.79 -1.64 -3.44
N VAL A 342 4.17 -2.72 -3.93
CA VAL A 342 3.90 -3.94 -3.16
C VAL A 342 4.69 -5.12 -3.73
N TYR A 343 5.09 -6.07 -2.88
CA TYR A 343 6.07 -7.10 -3.21
C TYR A 343 5.63 -8.49 -2.76
N GLY A 344 6.33 -9.52 -3.23
CA GLY A 344 6.17 -10.90 -2.76
C GLY A 344 5.30 -11.79 -3.64
N HIS A 345 4.75 -11.28 -4.75
CA HIS A 345 4.05 -12.08 -5.75
C HIS A 345 4.98 -12.85 -6.69
N LYS A 346 6.23 -12.40 -6.83
CA LYS A 346 7.26 -13.05 -7.65
C LYS A 346 8.61 -13.06 -6.91
N PRO A 347 9.44 -14.08 -7.14
CA PRO A 347 10.81 -14.05 -6.64
C PRO A 347 11.65 -13.03 -7.41
N GLY A 348 12.70 -12.56 -6.75
CA GLY A 348 13.70 -11.65 -7.31
C GLY A 348 15.10 -12.26 -7.32
N THR A 349 16.09 -11.37 -7.28
CA THR A 349 17.51 -11.70 -7.32
C THR A 349 18.25 -11.10 -6.13
N VAL A 350 19.21 -11.84 -5.57
CA VAL A 350 20.13 -11.34 -4.55
C VAL A 350 21.56 -11.65 -4.97
N TYR A 351 22.35 -10.63 -5.30
CA TYR A 351 23.74 -10.72 -5.78
C TYR A 351 23.93 -11.78 -6.88
N GLY A 352 23.08 -11.73 -7.91
CA GLY A 352 23.08 -12.66 -9.03
C GLY A 352 22.45 -14.03 -8.77
N HIS A 353 21.99 -14.33 -7.55
CA HIS A 353 21.23 -15.55 -7.26
C HIS A 353 19.75 -15.33 -7.57
N PRO A 354 19.17 -16.02 -8.56
CA PRO A 354 17.75 -15.89 -8.91
C PRO A 354 16.86 -16.67 -7.93
N ASP A 355 15.55 -16.57 -8.15
CA ASP A 355 14.52 -17.36 -7.45
C ASP A 355 14.49 -17.15 -5.92
N VAL A 356 14.85 -15.94 -5.47
CA VAL A 356 14.81 -15.57 -4.05
C VAL A 356 13.51 -14.80 -3.76
N ALA A 357 12.63 -15.36 -2.94
CA ALA A 357 11.38 -14.71 -2.54
C ALA A 357 11.60 -13.78 -1.33
N PRO A 358 11.14 -12.51 -1.35
CA PRO A 358 11.23 -11.65 -0.17
C PRO A 358 10.32 -12.18 0.94
N TRP A 359 10.83 -12.17 2.18
CA TRP A 359 10.10 -12.69 3.33
C TRP A 359 10.33 -11.80 4.56
N LEU A 360 9.25 -11.44 5.25
CA LEU A 360 9.27 -10.58 6.43
C LEU A 360 8.39 -11.19 7.54
N PRO A 361 8.77 -12.35 8.09
CA PRO A 361 8.01 -12.97 9.16
C PRO A 361 8.18 -12.18 10.47
N ARG A 362 7.11 -12.09 11.26
CA ARG A 362 7.17 -11.49 12.59
C ARG A 362 8.17 -12.26 13.46
N GLY A 363 9.13 -11.56 14.03
CA GLY A 363 10.12 -12.14 14.96
C GLY A 363 11.23 -12.96 14.31
N GLY A 364 11.33 -13.04 12.97
CA GLY A 364 12.28 -13.95 12.31
C GLY A 364 13.76 -13.70 12.63
N VAL A 365 14.17 -12.43 12.79
CA VAL A 365 15.55 -12.05 13.12
C VAL A 365 15.57 -11.06 14.27
N ARG A 366 16.36 -11.36 15.29
CA ARG A 366 16.73 -10.43 16.36
C ARG A 366 18.12 -9.87 16.11
N LEU A 367 18.27 -8.55 16.22
CA LEU A 367 19.55 -7.87 16.06
C LEU A 367 20.04 -7.33 17.41
N SER A 368 21.35 -7.40 17.64
CA SER A 368 21.99 -6.80 18.82
C SER A 368 22.03 -5.27 18.78
N ASP A 369 21.67 -4.65 17.66
CA ASP A 369 21.79 -3.22 17.43
C ASP A 369 20.61 -2.69 16.61
N ILE A 370 19.82 -1.79 17.22
CA ILE A 370 18.64 -1.14 16.62
C ILE A 370 18.99 -0.23 15.44
N LYS A 371 20.27 0.13 15.26
CA LYS A 371 20.74 0.92 14.10
C LYS A 371 20.94 0.07 12.84
N ALA A 372 20.55 -1.19 12.86
CA ALA A 372 20.50 -2.04 11.69
C ALA A 372 19.07 -2.47 11.38
N ASN A 373 18.70 -2.40 10.11
CA ASN A 373 17.47 -2.98 9.58
C ASN A 373 17.78 -4.36 8.99
N TRP A 374 16.76 -5.21 8.85
CA TRP A 374 16.89 -6.50 8.19
C TRP A 374 15.75 -6.78 7.22
N LEU A 375 16.05 -7.56 6.18
CA LEU A 375 15.11 -8.15 5.24
C LEU A 375 15.54 -9.60 4.99
N LEU A 376 14.58 -10.55 4.88
CA LEU A 376 14.92 -11.92 4.47
C LEU A 376 14.62 -12.15 3.00
N GLY A 377 15.42 -13.00 2.39
CA GLY A 377 15.15 -13.64 1.10
C GLY A 377 15.17 -15.16 1.26
N VAL A 378 14.23 -15.86 0.66
CA VAL A 378 14.14 -17.32 0.74
C VAL A 378 14.35 -17.90 -0.65
N GLY A 379 15.48 -18.58 -0.85
CA GLY A 379 15.74 -19.35 -2.06
C GLY A 379 15.20 -20.78 -1.97
N GLN A 380 15.64 -21.63 -2.91
CA GLN A 380 15.30 -23.05 -2.89
C GLN A 380 16.00 -23.79 -1.74
N ASP A 381 17.29 -23.53 -1.55
CA ASP A 381 18.16 -24.24 -0.60
C ASP A 381 18.89 -23.30 0.37
N ASP A 382 18.56 -22.01 0.37
CA ASP A 382 19.20 -21.02 1.21
C ASP A 382 18.22 -20.01 1.80
N LEU A 383 18.67 -19.44 2.91
CA LEU A 383 18.10 -18.26 3.52
C LEU A 383 19.10 -17.11 3.35
N TRP A 384 18.59 -15.95 2.96
CA TRP A 384 19.33 -14.71 2.87
C TRP A 384 18.91 -13.78 3.99
N VAL A 385 19.88 -13.22 4.71
CA VAL A 385 19.67 -12.16 5.69
C VAL A 385 20.37 -10.89 5.20
N ILE A 386 19.57 -9.91 4.80
CA ILE A 386 20.02 -8.65 4.23
C ILE A 386 20.02 -7.61 5.35
N LEU A 387 21.20 -7.22 5.81
CA LEU A 387 21.40 -6.31 6.94
C LEU A 387 21.84 -4.93 6.45
N MET A 388 21.16 -3.88 6.88
CA MET A 388 21.37 -2.51 6.40
C MET A 388 21.66 -1.56 7.56
N ASN A 389 22.77 -0.84 7.49
CA ASN A 389 23.22 0.07 8.54
C ASN A 389 22.61 1.47 8.35
N THR A 390 21.79 1.90 9.30
CA THR A 390 21.17 3.23 9.30
C THR A 390 22.06 4.30 9.94
N SER A 391 23.23 3.93 10.45
CA SER A 391 24.21 4.82 11.07
C SER A 391 25.29 5.30 10.10
N ARG A 392 25.87 6.46 10.41
CA ARG A 392 27.10 6.98 9.79
C ARG A 392 28.39 6.40 10.39
N GLN A 393 28.29 5.41 11.27
CA GLN A 393 29.41 4.72 11.89
C GLN A 393 29.44 3.24 11.47
N LEU A 394 30.63 2.64 11.49
CA LEU A 394 30.77 1.18 11.38
C LEU A 394 30.00 0.53 12.53
N ARG A 395 29.18 -0.48 12.23
CA ARG A 395 28.44 -1.24 13.24
C ARG A 395 28.80 -2.71 13.13
N THR A 396 29.08 -3.35 14.26
CA THR A 396 29.18 -4.81 14.33
C THR A 396 27.88 -5.32 14.93
N VAL A 397 27.14 -6.11 14.15
CA VAL A 397 25.78 -6.54 14.48
C VAL A 397 25.76 -8.05 14.57
N ARG A 398 25.30 -8.58 15.69
CA ARG A 398 24.92 -9.98 15.85
C ARG A 398 23.47 -10.13 15.43
N ALA A 399 23.23 -11.05 14.50
CA ALA A 399 21.90 -11.46 14.05
C ALA A 399 21.60 -12.86 14.56
N GLU A 400 20.43 -13.04 15.17
CA GLU A 400 19.97 -14.29 15.74
C GLU A 400 18.64 -14.67 15.11
N LEU A 401 18.55 -15.90 14.60
CA LEU A 401 17.35 -16.44 13.96
C LEU A 401 16.44 -17.07 15.02
N ASP A 402 15.16 -16.70 15.01
CA ASP A 402 14.17 -17.33 15.88
C ASP A 402 13.86 -18.74 15.38
N ALA A 403 14.22 -19.76 16.16
CA ALA A 403 14.05 -21.17 15.79
C ALA A 403 12.58 -21.61 15.64
N GLY A 404 11.64 -20.88 16.27
CA GLY A 404 10.20 -21.11 16.11
C GLY A 404 9.65 -20.58 14.78
N VAL A 405 10.34 -19.62 14.15
CA VAL A 405 9.99 -19.04 12.85
C VAL A 405 10.82 -19.63 11.72
N ILE A 406 12.11 -19.84 11.97
CA ILE A 406 13.12 -20.31 11.03
C ILE A 406 13.79 -21.54 11.67
N PRO A 407 13.22 -22.74 11.50
CA PRO A 407 13.78 -23.93 12.10
C PRO A 407 15.17 -24.23 11.55
N TRP A 408 16.14 -24.44 12.45
CA TRP A 408 17.49 -24.90 12.13
C TRP A 408 17.87 -26.06 13.05
N ASN A 409 18.73 -26.96 12.58
CA ASN A 409 19.26 -28.06 13.37
C ASN A 409 20.60 -27.66 13.99
N ALA A 410 20.77 -27.83 15.30
CA ALA A 410 22.03 -27.53 16.00
C ALA A 410 23.22 -28.34 15.48
N ASP A 411 22.99 -29.58 15.03
CA ASP A 411 24.02 -30.43 14.39
C ASP A 411 24.17 -30.13 12.88
N GLY A 412 23.32 -29.25 12.35
CA GLY A 412 23.31 -28.84 10.95
C GLY A 412 24.52 -28.01 10.59
N ARG A 413 25.09 -28.26 9.40
CA ARG A 413 26.18 -27.45 8.84
C ARG A 413 25.61 -26.42 7.87
N TYR A 414 25.60 -25.16 8.27
CA TYR A 414 25.08 -24.06 7.46
C TYR A 414 26.19 -23.05 7.11
N PRO A 415 26.88 -23.21 5.98
CA PRO A 415 27.93 -22.28 5.56
C PRO A 415 27.39 -20.86 5.32
N LEU A 416 28.17 -19.87 5.74
CA LEU A 416 27.86 -18.46 5.57
C LEU A 416 28.72 -17.84 4.47
N ARG A 417 28.07 -17.14 3.52
CA ARG A 417 28.74 -16.25 2.58
C ARG A 417 28.19 -14.84 2.69
N VAL A 418 29.08 -13.85 2.80
CA VAL A 418 28.72 -12.44 2.93
C VAL A 418 28.97 -11.71 1.62
N TYR A 419 27.96 -10.99 1.14
CA TYR A 419 28.00 -10.14 -0.03
C TYR A 419 27.90 -8.66 0.37
N PRO A 420 28.51 -7.73 -0.39
CA PRO A 420 29.25 -7.94 -1.65
C PRO A 420 30.61 -8.64 -1.45
N GLY A 421 31.12 -9.30 -2.49
CA GLY A 421 32.43 -9.99 -2.50
C GLY A 421 32.40 -11.51 -2.24
N ALA A 422 31.24 -12.05 -1.85
CA ALA A 422 31.04 -13.49 -1.59
C ALA A 422 32.07 -14.09 -0.62
N VAL A 423 32.42 -13.34 0.43
CA VAL A 423 33.43 -13.72 1.42
C VAL A 423 32.92 -14.88 2.27
N ASN A 424 33.75 -15.91 2.46
CA ASN A 424 33.45 -17.00 3.40
C ASN A 424 33.48 -16.45 4.83
N ALA A 425 32.37 -16.57 5.55
CA ALA A 425 32.21 -16.07 6.91
C ALA A 425 32.01 -17.19 7.94
N GLY A 426 32.44 -18.42 7.61
CA GLY A 426 32.36 -19.56 8.51
C GLY A 426 31.01 -20.28 8.44
N MET A 427 30.51 -20.69 9.60
CA MET A 427 29.28 -21.46 9.76
C MET A 427 28.29 -20.68 10.64
N LEU A 428 26.99 -20.94 10.46
CA LEU A 428 25.98 -20.52 11.43
C LEU A 428 26.22 -21.26 12.76
N GLU A 429 26.30 -20.52 13.85
CA GLU A 429 26.54 -21.08 15.19
C GLU A 429 25.35 -20.76 16.08
N GLU A 430 24.67 -21.80 16.58
CA GLU A 430 23.50 -21.67 17.47
C GLU A 430 22.42 -20.70 16.93
N GLY A 431 22.15 -20.79 15.62
CA GLY A 431 21.18 -19.93 14.95
C GLY A 431 21.61 -18.47 14.80
N ALA A 432 22.88 -18.15 14.97
CA ALA A 432 23.36 -16.79 14.97
C ALA A 432 24.67 -16.59 14.21
N PHE A 433 24.91 -15.34 13.80
CA PHE A 433 26.15 -14.91 13.18
C PHE A 433 26.38 -13.42 13.45
N THR A 434 27.62 -12.97 13.24
CA THR A 434 28.02 -11.57 13.44
C THR A 434 28.59 -11.01 12.14
N VAL A 435 28.19 -9.80 11.77
CA VAL A 435 28.72 -9.10 10.59
C VAL A 435 29.06 -7.64 10.91
N SER A 436 30.11 -7.12 10.27
CA SER A 436 30.43 -5.70 10.30
C SER A 436 29.81 -4.98 9.10
N LEU A 437 29.02 -3.95 9.37
CA LEU A 437 28.34 -3.12 8.40
C LEU A 437 29.02 -1.75 8.30
N LYS A 438 29.49 -1.39 7.10
CA LYS A 438 30.07 -0.06 6.82
C LYS A 438 29.04 1.05 7.11
N PRO A 439 29.48 2.30 7.42
CA PRO A 439 28.59 3.46 7.49
C PRO A 439 27.64 3.55 6.29
N GLY A 440 26.33 3.61 6.54
CA GLY A 440 25.33 3.65 5.46
C GLY A 440 25.34 2.43 4.53
N GLY A 441 26.06 1.36 4.89
CA GLY A 441 26.26 0.19 4.05
C GLY A 441 25.23 -0.92 4.28
N LEU A 442 25.48 -2.02 3.58
CA LEU A 442 24.69 -3.24 3.57
C LEU A 442 25.63 -4.44 3.63
N ALA A 443 25.15 -5.55 4.19
CA ALA A 443 25.70 -6.88 3.95
C ALA A 443 24.55 -7.87 3.73
N ALA A 444 24.61 -8.68 2.66
CA ALA A 444 23.69 -9.80 2.47
C ALA A 444 24.40 -11.11 2.84
N VAL A 445 23.88 -11.82 3.82
CA VAL A 445 24.42 -13.08 4.31
C VAL A 445 23.60 -14.23 3.74
N ARG A 446 24.21 -15.04 2.88
CA ARG A 446 23.63 -16.30 2.39
C ARG A 446 23.96 -17.40 3.39
N ILE A 447 22.93 -18.07 3.89
CA ILE A 447 23.01 -19.23 4.77
C ILE A 447 22.65 -20.46 3.95
N SER A 448 23.66 -21.17 3.46
CA SER A 448 23.45 -22.34 2.59
C SER A 448 22.93 -23.55 3.37
N GLY A 449 21.95 -24.26 2.82
CA GLY A 449 21.33 -25.43 3.43
C GLY A 449 20.22 -25.14 4.44
N LEU A 450 20.02 -23.88 4.83
CA LEU A 450 18.93 -23.48 5.72
C LEU A 450 17.67 -23.18 4.91
N ARG A 451 16.77 -24.17 4.83
CA ARG A 451 15.50 -24.04 4.10
C ARG A 451 14.45 -23.36 4.98
N ALA A 452 13.86 -22.28 4.48
CA ALA A 452 12.70 -21.64 5.07
C ALA A 452 11.47 -21.78 4.14
N ASN A 453 10.28 -21.79 4.74
CA ASN A 453 9.01 -21.81 4.00
C ASN A 453 8.24 -20.51 4.25
N PRO A 454 8.11 -19.62 3.25
CA PRO A 454 7.36 -18.37 3.41
C PRO A 454 5.84 -18.62 3.42
N GLY A 455 5.38 -19.87 3.18
CA GLY A 455 3.99 -20.29 3.37
C GLY A 455 3.05 -19.77 2.28
N PHE A 456 2.71 -18.48 2.31
CA PHE A 456 1.74 -17.88 1.39
C PHE A 456 2.32 -17.61 -0.01
N GLN A 457 3.50 -17.00 -0.11
CA GLN A 457 4.13 -16.60 -1.37
C GLN A 457 4.38 -17.80 -2.30
N ARG A 458 4.86 -18.92 -1.75
CA ARG A 458 5.06 -20.16 -2.54
C ARG A 458 3.75 -20.73 -3.06
N ARG A 459 2.66 -20.63 -2.29
CA ARG A 459 1.34 -21.12 -2.70
C ARG A 459 0.69 -20.25 -3.77
N LEU A 460 0.89 -18.94 -3.70
CA LEU A 460 0.40 -18.00 -4.71
C LEU A 460 0.87 -18.36 -6.12
N ALA A 461 2.15 -18.72 -6.27
CA ALA A 461 2.72 -19.16 -7.54
C ALA A 461 2.14 -20.49 -8.09
N LEU A 462 1.47 -21.28 -7.25
CA LEU A 462 0.90 -22.57 -7.62
C LEU A 462 -0.59 -22.47 -8.00
N ALA A 463 -1.22 -21.30 -7.83
CA ALA A 463 -2.63 -21.12 -8.13
C ALA A 463 -2.90 -21.40 -9.63
N PRO A 464 -3.87 -22.27 -9.98
CA PRO A 464 -4.21 -22.55 -11.37
C PRO A 464 -4.98 -21.38 -12.01
N PRO A 465 -4.92 -21.24 -13.34
CA PRO A 465 -5.72 -20.25 -14.07
C PRO A 465 -7.23 -20.56 -13.99
N ILE A 466 -8.03 -19.53 -13.72
CA ILE A 466 -9.49 -19.58 -13.83
C ILE A 466 -9.88 -19.19 -15.27
N ARG A 467 -10.53 -20.10 -15.99
CA ARG A 467 -11.00 -19.83 -17.37
C ARG A 467 -12.27 -18.97 -17.41
N LYS A 468 -13.23 -19.28 -16.56
CA LYS A 468 -14.48 -18.55 -16.37
C LYS A 468 -14.62 -18.25 -14.90
N GLY A 469 -14.52 -16.98 -14.54
CA GLY A 469 -14.53 -16.53 -13.14
C GLY A 469 -14.98 -15.08 -13.00
N TYR A 470 -15.66 -14.56 -14.01
CA TYR A 470 -16.25 -13.24 -14.00
C TYR A 470 -17.53 -13.26 -14.80
N TRP A 471 -18.57 -12.69 -14.23
CA TRP A 471 -19.86 -12.57 -14.87
C TRP A 471 -20.54 -11.30 -14.39
N ARG A 472 -21.12 -10.53 -15.30
CA ARG A 472 -21.85 -9.30 -14.99
C ARG A 472 -23.04 -9.17 -15.91
N LYS A 473 -24.24 -8.95 -15.36
CA LYS A 473 -25.47 -8.80 -16.15
C LYS A 473 -26.40 -7.77 -15.55
N GLU A 474 -26.86 -6.86 -16.39
CA GLU A 474 -28.02 -6.02 -16.12
C GLU A 474 -29.29 -6.86 -16.30
N THR A 475 -30.07 -7.01 -15.25
CA THR A 475 -31.20 -7.94 -15.24
C THR A 475 -32.48 -7.35 -15.85
N GLY A 476 -32.57 -6.02 -15.96
CA GLY A 476 -33.80 -5.30 -16.29
C GLY A 476 -34.79 -5.18 -15.12
N GLU A 477 -34.58 -5.94 -14.04
CA GLU A 477 -35.42 -5.96 -12.84
C GLU A 477 -34.77 -5.13 -11.73
N LYS A 478 -35.41 -4.04 -11.29
CA LYS A 478 -34.83 -3.12 -10.29
C LYS A 478 -34.41 -3.82 -9.00
N SER A 479 -35.24 -4.74 -8.51
CA SER A 479 -35.00 -5.54 -7.31
C SER A 479 -33.81 -6.49 -7.40
N LEU A 480 -33.35 -6.81 -8.62
CA LEU A 480 -32.12 -7.59 -8.85
C LEU A 480 -30.96 -6.71 -9.29
N GLY A 481 -31.23 -5.53 -9.86
CA GLY A 481 -30.24 -4.58 -10.34
C GLY A 481 -29.28 -5.18 -11.38
N VAL A 482 -28.02 -4.79 -11.28
CA VAL A 482 -26.91 -5.42 -11.98
C VAL A 482 -26.28 -6.44 -11.04
N LEU A 483 -26.28 -7.70 -11.45
CA LEU A 483 -25.60 -8.76 -10.72
C LEU A 483 -24.18 -8.89 -11.24
N THR A 484 -23.20 -8.92 -10.34
CA THR A 484 -21.79 -9.16 -10.66
C THR A 484 -21.28 -10.30 -9.80
N ALA A 485 -20.79 -11.35 -10.44
CA ALA A 485 -20.18 -12.50 -9.81
C ALA A 485 -18.72 -12.64 -10.24
N MET A 486 -17.86 -13.07 -9.33
CA MET A 486 -16.46 -13.31 -9.60
C MET A 486 -15.93 -14.47 -8.76
N ILE A 487 -14.91 -15.14 -9.30
CA ILE A 487 -14.12 -16.14 -8.59
C ILE A 487 -12.71 -15.57 -8.44
N LEU A 488 -12.25 -15.50 -7.20
CA LEU A 488 -10.91 -15.07 -6.83
C LEU A 488 -10.14 -16.27 -6.30
N GLN A 489 -9.02 -16.60 -6.95
CA GLN A 489 -8.16 -17.69 -6.50
C GLN A 489 -6.73 -17.22 -6.30
N ALA A 490 -6.37 -17.01 -5.04
CA ALA A 490 -5.00 -16.66 -4.65
C ALA A 490 -4.14 -17.90 -4.36
N VAL A 491 -4.73 -19.07 -4.07
CA VAL A 491 -3.99 -20.29 -3.69
C VAL A 491 -4.63 -21.53 -4.31
N PRO A 492 -3.92 -22.68 -4.42
CA PRO A 492 -4.45 -23.88 -5.07
C PRO A 492 -5.62 -24.54 -4.34
N GLU A 493 -5.67 -24.41 -3.01
CA GLU A 493 -6.57 -25.20 -2.17
C GLU A 493 -8.03 -24.73 -2.23
N TYR A 494 -8.23 -23.44 -2.46
CA TYR A 494 -9.57 -22.84 -2.49
C TYR A 494 -9.65 -21.64 -3.43
N ALA A 495 -10.88 -21.33 -3.82
CA ALA A 495 -11.24 -20.05 -4.41
C ALA A 495 -12.37 -19.40 -3.59
N ASP A 496 -12.51 -18.09 -3.71
CA ASP A 496 -13.62 -17.33 -3.14
C ASP A 496 -14.56 -16.92 -4.28
N PHE A 497 -15.82 -17.38 -4.22
CA PHE A 497 -16.89 -16.86 -5.05
C PHE A 497 -17.49 -15.64 -4.36
N TYR A 498 -17.56 -14.54 -5.07
CA TYR A 498 -18.12 -13.29 -4.60
C TYR A 498 -19.18 -12.78 -5.57
N LEU A 499 -20.38 -12.51 -5.07
CA LEU A 499 -21.47 -11.94 -5.83
C LEU A 499 -22.00 -10.70 -5.13
N TYR A 500 -22.31 -9.65 -5.88
CA TYR A 500 -23.01 -8.49 -5.37
C TYR A 500 -24.06 -7.99 -6.36
N SER A 501 -25.10 -7.36 -5.84
CA SER A 501 -26.16 -6.71 -6.60
C SER A 501 -26.03 -5.18 -6.53
N SER A 502 -26.43 -4.48 -7.58
CA SER A 502 -26.57 -3.02 -7.54
C SER A 502 -27.94 -2.54 -7.03
N ALA A 503 -28.86 -3.45 -6.68
CA ALA A 503 -30.15 -3.10 -6.07
C ALA A 503 -29.92 -2.52 -4.67
N THR A 504 -30.77 -1.58 -4.25
CA THR A 504 -30.74 -1.02 -2.89
C THR A 504 -31.92 -1.53 -2.06
N GLU A 505 -31.93 -1.22 -0.77
CA GLU A 505 -33.04 -1.48 0.15
C GLU A 505 -34.38 -0.86 -0.28
N LYS A 506 -34.36 0.10 -1.21
CA LYS A 506 -35.58 0.68 -1.80
C LYS A 506 -36.22 -0.25 -2.83
N ASP A 507 -35.41 -1.02 -3.53
CA ASP A 507 -35.84 -1.90 -4.63
C ASP A 507 -36.07 -3.35 -4.17
N ALA A 508 -35.39 -3.79 -3.11
CA ALA A 508 -35.54 -5.13 -2.55
C ALA A 508 -35.42 -5.14 -1.02
N GLU A 509 -36.24 -5.96 -0.36
CA GLU A 509 -36.17 -6.19 1.09
C GLU A 509 -35.07 -7.20 1.44
N ARG A 510 -34.84 -8.19 0.58
CA ARG A 510 -33.81 -9.22 0.74
C ARG A 510 -33.47 -9.88 -0.60
N LEU A 511 -32.24 -10.35 -0.71
CA LEU A 511 -31.77 -11.20 -1.80
C LEU A 511 -31.40 -12.58 -1.27
N ARG A 512 -31.63 -13.62 -2.06
CA ARG A 512 -31.20 -14.99 -1.77
C ARG A 512 -30.41 -15.54 -2.94
N LEU A 513 -29.14 -15.84 -2.68
CA LEU A 513 -28.28 -16.57 -3.60
C LEU A 513 -28.59 -18.06 -3.48
N HIS A 514 -29.07 -18.66 -4.56
CA HIS A 514 -29.16 -20.11 -4.70
C HIS A 514 -27.99 -20.59 -5.54
N TYR A 515 -27.26 -21.59 -5.06
CA TYR A 515 -26.10 -22.12 -5.77
C TYR A 515 -26.01 -23.63 -5.67
N THR A 516 -25.40 -24.25 -6.68
CA THR A 516 -24.99 -25.65 -6.65
C THR A 516 -23.49 -25.72 -6.83
N PHE A 517 -22.81 -26.34 -5.88
CA PHE A 517 -21.38 -26.58 -5.93
C PHE A 517 -21.10 -28.01 -5.45
N ASP A 518 -20.27 -28.74 -6.19
CA ASP A 518 -19.95 -30.15 -5.89
C ASP A 518 -21.21 -31.04 -5.77
N GLY A 519 -22.19 -30.81 -6.65
CA GLY A 519 -23.47 -31.53 -6.66
C GLY A 519 -24.39 -31.23 -5.47
N LYS A 520 -24.03 -30.28 -4.59
CA LYS A 520 -24.84 -29.87 -3.45
C LYS A 520 -25.45 -28.51 -3.72
N SER A 521 -26.78 -28.46 -3.69
CA SER A 521 -27.53 -27.21 -3.76
C SER A 521 -27.72 -26.62 -2.36
N ALA A 522 -27.52 -25.32 -2.24
CA ALA A 522 -27.74 -24.56 -1.02
C ALA A 522 -28.21 -23.15 -1.36
N ALA A 523 -28.68 -22.42 -0.34
CA ALA A 523 -29.06 -21.04 -0.47
C ALA A 523 -28.53 -20.21 0.69
N VAL A 524 -28.13 -18.97 0.41
CA VAL A 524 -27.74 -17.96 1.41
C VAL A 524 -28.63 -16.75 1.20
N GLU A 525 -29.21 -16.25 2.27
CA GLU A 525 -30.05 -15.05 2.26
C GLU A 525 -29.28 -13.88 2.87
N ASP A 526 -29.42 -12.73 2.24
CA ASP A 526 -29.01 -11.44 2.76
C ASP A 526 -30.25 -10.53 2.83
N ALA A 527 -30.67 -10.22 4.05
CA ALA A 527 -31.85 -9.42 4.36
C ALA A 527 -31.49 -8.00 4.81
N SER A 528 -30.23 -7.59 4.61
CA SER A 528 -29.77 -6.24 4.91
C SER A 528 -28.97 -5.72 3.73
N TYR A 529 -29.33 -4.54 3.22
CA TYR A 529 -28.43 -3.83 2.33
C TYR A 529 -27.13 -3.50 3.08
N PRO A 530 -25.92 -3.60 2.46
CA PRO A 530 -25.62 -3.95 1.06
C PRO A 530 -25.73 -5.44 0.73
N PHE A 531 -26.37 -5.78 -0.40
CA PHE A 531 -26.57 -7.18 -0.81
C PHE A 531 -25.32 -7.82 -1.43
N GLU A 532 -24.61 -8.61 -0.63
CA GLU A 532 -23.34 -9.24 -1.03
C GLU A 532 -23.21 -10.67 -0.49
N PHE A 533 -22.65 -11.56 -1.31
CA PHE A 533 -22.51 -12.98 -0.98
C PHE A 533 -21.05 -13.40 -1.17
N SER A 534 -20.47 -14.02 -0.15
CA SER A 534 -19.12 -14.59 -0.20
C SER A 534 -19.16 -16.06 0.16
N LEU A 535 -18.70 -16.93 -0.74
CA LEU A 535 -18.65 -18.37 -0.55
C LEU A 535 -17.22 -18.88 -0.74
N ARG A 536 -16.75 -19.69 0.20
CA ARG A 536 -15.48 -20.41 0.09
C ARG A 536 -15.66 -21.70 -0.70
N LEU A 537 -15.03 -21.79 -1.88
CA LEU A 537 -15.05 -22.96 -2.75
C LEU A 537 -13.82 -23.83 -2.51
N ASN A 538 -13.96 -24.88 -1.69
CA ASN A 538 -12.92 -25.88 -1.49
C ASN A 538 -12.88 -26.86 -2.68
N GLY A 539 -11.73 -27.02 -3.31
CA GLY A 539 -11.61 -27.79 -4.57
C GLY A 539 -12.03 -27.00 -5.81
N PRO A 540 -11.32 -25.90 -6.14
CA PRO A 540 -11.73 -24.88 -7.12
C PRO A 540 -11.77 -25.34 -8.59
N LYS A 541 -11.49 -26.63 -8.87
CA LYS A 541 -11.66 -27.22 -10.21
C LYS A 541 -13.12 -27.59 -10.53
N ARG A 542 -14.01 -27.46 -9.55
CA ARG A 542 -15.43 -27.81 -9.67
C ARG A 542 -16.25 -26.61 -10.10
N GLU A 543 -17.28 -26.87 -10.87
CA GLU A 543 -18.22 -25.86 -11.36
C GLU A 543 -19.14 -25.39 -10.23
N ILE A 544 -19.49 -24.10 -10.26
CA ILE A 544 -20.52 -23.50 -9.43
C ILE A 544 -21.59 -22.92 -10.34
N THR A 545 -22.83 -23.40 -10.19
CA THR A 545 -23.97 -22.78 -10.86
C THR A 545 -24.77 -21.97 -9.84
N PHE A 546 -25.33 -20.83 -10.24
CA PHE A 546 -26.09 -19.99 -9.32
C PHE A 546 -27.22 -19.21 -9.99
N TRP A 547 -28.17 -18.76 -9.17
CA TRP A 547 -29.18 -17.77 -9.52
C TRP A 547 -29.57 -16.98 -8.26
N VAL A 548 -30.16 -15.81 -8.46
CA VAL A 548 -30.53 -14.90 -7.37
C VAL A 548 -32.04 -14.70 -7.36
N GLU A 549 -32.64 -14.82 -6.19
CA GLU A 549 -34.02 -14.44 -5.89
C GLU A 549 -34.01 -13.11 -5.16
N ALA A 550 -34.83 -12.15 -5.59
CA ALA A 550 -35.07 -10.92 -4.86
C ALA A 550 -36.51 -10.89 -4.38
N VAL A 551 -36.71 -10.52 -3.11
CA VAL A 551 -38.04 -10.18 -2.58
C VAL A 551 -38.19 -8.67 -2.64
N GLN A 552 -39.15 -8.20 -3.42
CA GLN A 552 -39.44 -6.79 -3.63
C GLN A 552 -40.09 -6.16 -2.40
N SER A 553 -39.99 -4.84 -2.29
CA SER A 553 -40.73 -4.00 -1.35
C SER A 553 -42.24 -4.19 -1.55
N GLY A 554 -42.86 -5.09 -0.78
CA GLY A 554 -44.25 -5.55 -1.00
C GLY A 554 -44.42 -7.06 -1.15
N GLY A 555 -43.36 -7.85 -1.04
CA GLY A 555 -43.39 -9.31 -0.87
C GLY A 555 -43.41 -10.15 -2.15
N ALA A 556 -43.47 -9.54 -3.33
CA ALA A 556 -43.35 -10.26 -4.60
C ALA A 556 -41.92 -10.76 -4.82
N ALA A 557 -41.75 -12.01 -5.29
CA ALA A 557 -40.44 -12.60 -5.55
C ALA A 557 -40.13 -12.63 -7.04
N VAL A 558 -38.93 -12.18 -7.42
CA VAL A 558 -38.40 -12.22 -8.79
C VAL A 558 -37.09 -12.98 -8.80
N ARG A 559 -36.79 -13.70 -9.89
CA ARG A 559 -35.62 -14.57 -10.01
C ARG A 559 -34.81 -14.25 -11.25
N SER A 560 -33.49 -14.29 -11.12
CA SER A 560 -32.60 -14.27 -12.28
C SER A 560 -32.67 -15.59 -13.03
N ALA A 561 -32.24 -15.59 -14.30
CA ALA A 561 -31.91 -16.84 -14.98
C ALA A 561 -30.76 -17.57 -14.22
N PRO A 562 -30.65 -18.91 -14.34
CA PRO A 562 -29.47 -19.64 -13.88
C PRO A 562 -28.21 -19.29 -14.68
N PHE A 563 -27.06 -19.37 -14.01
CA PHE A 563 -25.72 -19.15 -14.57
C PHE A 563 -24.79 -20.29 -14.18
N GLU A 564 -23.86 -20.61 -15.08
CA GLU A 564 -22.79 -21.62 -14.95
C GLU A 564 -21.40 -20.98 -14.88
#